data_AF-A0A523VU06-F1
#
_entry.id   AF-A0A523VU06-F1
#
_cell.length_a   1.000
_cell.length_b   1.000
_cell.length_c   1.000
_cell.angle_alpha   90.00
_cell.angle_beta   90.00
_cell.angle_gamma   90.00
#
_symmetry.space_group_name_H-M   'P 1'
#
loop_
_entity.id
_entity.type
_entity.pdbx_description
1 polymer ?
#
loop_
_entity_poly.entity_id
_entity_poly.type
_entity_poly.pdbx_seq_one_letter_code
_entity_poly.pdbx_strand_id
1 'polypeptide(L)'
;MNESNNEEDAKTASENSKELEKETEGTLKDKLKGKLSGSKQSLGKFATKIKEKVGESKEKAKIAMEQRKEKKEIERAEKEAREKIEREAKELAEWKAKKKAEREAKENAEREAKEKVEREEKEKAEREAKEKAEKEAKEKAEREAREKVEKEAKEKALKEAKGKAEKEAREKEARDVAKKIAKFRAEKEAEIQLKKSRKIICPMCGAMNDSTRAKCNSCHSSLI
;
A
#
# COMPACT_ATOMS: atom_id res chain seq x y z
N MET A 1 98.32 104.31 99.27
CA MET A 1 99.19 104.69 98.13
C MET A 1 99.05 103.60 97.09
N ASN A 2 98.44 103.98 95.96
CA ASN A 2 98.67 103.54 94.58
C ASN A 2 98.61 102.05 94.21
N GLU A 3 98.11 101.66 93.05
CA GLU A 3 97.24 102.22 92.00
C GLU A 3 97.27 101.13 90.91
N SER A 4 96.13 100.96 90.24
CA SER A 4 96.04 100.74 88.79
C SER A 4 96.86 99.59 88.17
N ASN A 5 96.15 98.54 87.74
CA ASN A 5 96.21 97.95 86.39
C ASN A 5 95.77 96.49 86.44
N ASN A 6 94.47 96.22 86.28
CA ASN A 6 94.04 94.96 85.65
C ASN A 6 92.58 95.00 85.16
N GLU A 7 92.13 96.16 84.66
CA GLU A 7 90.73 96.37 84.22
C GLU A 7 90.59 96.48 82.69
N GLU A 8 91.69 96.29 81.93
CA GLU A 8 91.68 96.31 80.46
C GLU A 8 91.75 94.93 79.77
N ASP A 9 92.19 93.86 80.45
CA ASP A 9 92.33 92.53 79.82
C ASP A 9 91.06 91.66 79.85
N ALA A 10 90.01 92.08 80.58
CA ALA A 10 88.75 91.33 80.66
C ALA A 10 87.73 91.69 79.57
N LYS A 11 87.92 92.81 78.84
CA LYS A 11 87.01 93.25 77.77
C LYS A 11 87.36 92.70 76.38
N THR A 12 88.64 92.45 76.09
CA THR A 12 89.12 91.94 74.80
C THR A 12 88.95 90.43 74.62
N ALA A 13 88.73 89.66 75.69
CA ALA A 13 88.44 88.22 75.61
C ALA A 13 86.94 87.88 75.41
N SER A 14 86.02 88.82 75.72
CA SER A 14 84.56 88.61 75.62
C SER A 14 84.01 88.93 74.22
N GLU A 15 84.69 89.79 73.47
CA GLU A 15 84.27 90.18 72.11
C GLU A 15 84.78 89.19 71.05
N ASN A 16 85.97 88.59 71.22
CA ASN A 16 86.50 87.57 70.31
C ASN A 16 85.79 86.20 70.37
N SER A 17 85.27 85.78 71.54
CA SER A 17 84.49 84.53 71.63
C SER A 17 83.09 84.66 71.01
N LYS A 18 82.51 85.87 70.95
CA LYS A 18 81.17 86.09 70.37
C LYS A 18 81.17 86.20 68.84
N GLU A 19 82.30 86.52 68.21
CA GLU A 19 82.43 86.50 66.75
C GLU A 19 82.75 85.10 66.20
N LEU A 20 83.58 84.31 66.89
CA LEU A 20 83.89 82.92 66.50
C LEU A 20 82.70 81.95 66.62
N GLU A 21 81.79 82.17 67.58
CA GLU A 21 80.54 81.38 67.69
C GLU A 21 79.51 81.72 66.59
N LYS A 22 79.49 82.97 66.09
CA LYS A 22 78.58 83.37 65.01
C LYS A 22 79.04 82.85 63.64
N GLU A 23 80.35 82.78 63.37
CA GLU A 23 80.88 82.24 62.11
C GLU A 23 80.76 80.71 62.01
N THR A 24 80.89 80.00 63.13
CA THR A 24 80.73 78.53 63.20
C THR A 24 79.25 78.09 63.18
N GLU A 25 78.33 78.84 63.80
CA GLU A 25 76.88 78.63 63.64
C GLU A 25 76.40 78.93 62.21
N GLY A 26 76.93 79.96 61.56
CA GLY A 26 76.58 80.32 60.18
C GLY A 26 76.97 79.20 59.19
N THR A 27 78.20 78.71 59.27
CA THR A 27 78.71 77.63 58.41
C THR A 27 78.07 76.27 58.67
N LEU A 28 77.67 75.97 59.92
CA LEU A 28 76.89 74.76 60.23
C LEU A 28 75.43 74.86 59.76
N LYS A 29 74.77 76.02 59.92
CA LYS A 29 73.41 76.27 59.43
C LYS A 29 73.33 76.18 57.90
N ASP A 30 74.33 76.67 57.18
CA ASP A 30 74.35 76.60 55.72
C ASP A 30 74.63 75.18 55.18
N LYS A 31 75.49 74.39 55.85
CA LYS A 31 75.69 72.96 55.54
C LYS A 31 74.43 72.13 55.82
N LEU A 32 73.70 72.41 56.90
CA LEU A 32 72.42 71.77 57.22
C LEU A 32 71.32 72.18 56.23
N LYS A 33 71.23 73.47 55.86
CA LYS A 33 70.30 73.96 54.81
C LYS A 33 70.55 73.31 53.45
N GLY A 34 71.81 73.13 53.05
CA GLY A 34 72.18 72.45 51.80
C GLY A 34 71.80 70.96 51.79
N LYS A 35 71.96 70.25 52.90
CA LYS A 35 71.52 68.84 53.03
C LYS A 35 70.00 68.71 53.08
N LEU A 36 69.32 69.62 53.79
CA LEU A 36 67.86 69.68 53.86
C LEU A 36 67.22 70.09 52.52
N SER A 37 67.86 70.96 51.74
CA SER A 37 67.37 71.34 50.40
C SER A 37 67.55 70.21 49.38
N GLY A 38 68.69 69.51 49.41
CA GLY A 38 68.92 68.32 48.57
C GLY A 38 67.97 67.17 48.91
N SER A 39 67.70 66.93 50.20
CA SER A 39 66.75 65.90 50.65
C SER A 39 65.29 66.26 50.34
N LYS A 40 64.93 67.56 50.36
CA LYS A 40 63.61 68.03 49.90
C LYS A 40 63.44 67.88 48.39
N GLN A 41 64.48 68.13 47.60
CA GLN A 41 64.44 67.92 46.14
C GLN A 41 64.34 66.44 45.76
N SER A 42 65.05 65.54 46.44
CA SER A 42 64.96 64.10 46.17
C SER A 42 63.60 63.52 46.56
N LEU A 43 63.04 63.96 47.70
CA LEU A 43 61.68 63.60 48.11
C LEU A 43 60.62 64.18 47.16
N GLY A 44 60.79 65.41 46.68
CA GLY A 44 59.91 66.01 45.67
C GLY A 44 59.89 65.21 44.36
N LYS A 45 61.06 64.79 43.87
CA LYS A 45 61.20 63.93 42.67
C LYS A 45 60.62 62.52 42.88
N PHE A 46 60.76 61.96 44.08
CA PHE A 46 60.17 60.66 44.41
C PHE A 46 58.64 60.74 44.50
N ALA A 47 58.12 61.83 45.09
CA ALA A 47 56.69 62.10 45.18
C ALA A 47 56.05 62.32 43.80
N THR A 48 56.71 63.03 42.87
CA THR A 48 56.22 63.17 41.50
C THR A 48 56.23 61.84 40.75
N LYS A 49 57.28 61.03 40.88
CA LYS A 49 57.37 59.70 40.25
C LYS A 49 56.32 58.70 40.79
N ILE A 50 55.98 58.80 42.07
CA ILE A 50 54.86 58.02 42.64
C ILE A 50 53.52 58.50 42.07
N LYS A 51 53.29 59.82 41.99
CA LYS A 51 52.05 60.36 41.40
C LYS A 51 51.87 59.94 39.95
N GLU A 52 52.91 59.95 39.14
CA GLU A 52 52.89 59.44 37.76
C GLU A 52 52.53 57.95 37.71
N LYS A 53 53.20 57.10 38.48
CA LYS A 53 52.90 55.66 38.53
C LYS A 53 51.48 55.35 39.01
N VAL A 54 50.99 56.11 39.98
CA VAL A 54 49.60 55.98 40.47
C VAL A 54 48.61 56.44 39.40
N GLY A 55 48.93 57.49 38.64
CA GLY A 55 48.16 57.93 37.47
C GLY A 55 48.10 56.87 36.37
N GLU A 56 49.26 56.35 35.95
CA GLU A 56 49.37 55.26 34.96
C GLU A 56 48.63 53.99 35.41
N SER A 57 48.73 53.64 36.70
CA SER A 57 48.01 52.50 37.26
C SER A 57 46.49 52.70 37.29
N LYS A 58 46.02 53.93 37.53
CA LYS A 58 44.59 54.29 37.44
C LYS A 58 44.08 54.21 36.01
N GLU A 59 44.86 54.71 35.06
CA GLU A 59 44.50 54.69 33.63
C GLU A 59 44.44 53.25 33.09
N LYS A 60 45.44 52.42 33.42
CA LYS A 60 45.42 50.98 33.10
C LYS A 60 44.22 50.25 33.70
N ALA A 61 43.84 50.56 34.94
CA ALA A 61 42.67 49.96 35.58
C ALA A 61 41.36 50.35 34.88
N LYS A 62 41.24 51.59 34.42
CA LYS A 62 40.10 52.08 33.63
C LYS A 62 40.00 51.35 32.29
N ILE A 63 41.09 51.30 31.54
CA ILE A 63 41.15 50.60 30.23
C ILE A 63 40.81 49.12 30.40
N ALA A 64 41.36 48.44 31.41
CA ALA A 64 41.04 47.04 31.68
C ALA A 64 39.57 46.81 32.05
N MET A 65 38.94 47.76 32.75
CA MET A 65 37.52 47.69 33.08
C MET A 65 36.63 47.90 31.84
N GLU A 66 36.99 48.83 30.96
CA GLU A 66 36.32 49.09 29.67
C GLU A 66 36.41 47.85 28.76
N GLN A 67 37.61 47.30 28.57
CA GLN A 67 37.85 46.09 27.79
C GLN A 67 37.06 44.88 28.32
N ARG A 68 36.92 44.75 29.64
CA ARG A 68 36.12 43.67 30.24
C ARG A 68 34.61 43.86 29.99
N LYS A 69 34.12 45.10 29.93
CA LYS A 69 32.72 45.38 29.56
C LYS A 69 32.49 45.08 28.08
N GLU A 70 33.36 45.58 27.21
CA GLU A 70 33.28 45.34 25.76
C GLU A 70 33.35 43.85 25.43
N LYS A 71 34.27 43.10 26.06
CA LYS A 71 34.36 41.64 25.91
C LYS A 71 33.08 40.92 26.36
N LYS A 72 32.43 41.37 27.44
CA LYS A 72 31.16 40.80 27.90
C LYS A 72 30.00 41.10 26.96
N GLU A 73 29.94 42.30 26.38
CA GLU A 73 28.91 42.64 25.40
C GLU A 73 29.10 41.87 24.09
N ILE A 74 30.35 41.70 23.62
CA ILE A 74 30.66 40.84 22.48
C ILE A 74 30.27 39.38 22.77
N GLU A 75 30.64 38.84 23.93
CA GLU A 75 30.27 37.47 24.32
C GLU A 75 28.74 37.27 24.41
N ARG A 76 28.01 38.27 24.93
CA ARG A 76 26.54 38.25 24.96
C ARG A 76 25.96 38.28 23.55
N ALA A 77 26.44 39.18 22.68
CA ALA A 77 25.98 39.30 21.30
C ALA A 77 26.27 38.03 20.47
N GLU A 78 27.45 37.41 20.63
CA GLU A 78 27.79 36.13 20.01
C GLU A 78 26.90 34.99 20.51
N LYS A 79 26.60 34.96 21.81
CA LYS A 79 25.72 33.95 22.39
C LYS A 79 24.29 34.08 21.86
N GLU A 80 23.73 35.29 21.83
CA GLU A 80 22.40 35.54 21.27
C GLU A 80 22.33 35.20 19.78
N ALA A 81 23.37 35.55 19.00
CA ALA A 81 23.45 35.19 17.59
C ALA A 81 23.49 33.66 17.38
N ARG A 82 24.29 32.94 18.18
CA ARG A 82 24.35 31.47 18.16
C ARG A 82 23.02 30.84 18.55
N GLU A 83 22.40 31.30 19.64
CA GLU A 83 21.10 30.78 20.08
C GLU A 83 20.00 31.02 19.05
N LYS A 84 20.03 32.17 18.34
CA LYS A 84 19.07 32.46 17.27
C LYS A 84 19.26 31.51 16.09
N ILE A 85 20.49 31.32 15.62
CA ILE A 85 20.81 30.37 14.53
C ILE A 85 20.42 28.94 14.92
N GLU A 86 20.73 28.51 16.15
CA GLU A 86 20.38 27.17 16.62
C GLU A 86 18.86 26.97 16.70
N ARG A 87 18.12 27.98 17.18
CA ARG A 87 16.66 27.93 17.24
C ARG A 87 16.03 27.85 15.85
N GLU A 88 16.46 28.70 14.93
CA GLU A 88 15.99 28.69 13.54
C GLU A 88 16.32 27.35 12.84
N ALA A 89 17.51 26.78 13.09
CA ALA A 89 17.90 25.49 12.56
C ALA A 89 17.02 24.35 13.11
N LYS A 90 16.72 24.35 14.42
CA LYS A 90 15.82 23.36 15.05
C LYS A 90 14.39 23.50 14.52
N GLU A 91 13.85 24.70 14.46
CA GLU A 91 12.50 24.95 13.93
C GLU A 91 12.38 24.53 12.48
N LEU A 92 13.39 24.81 11.63
CA LEU A 92 13.39 24.39 10.25
C LEU A 92 13.47 22.86 10.11
N ALA A 93 14.27 22.20 10.96
CA ALA A 93 14.38 20.74 10.98
C ALA A 93 13.05 20.09 11.41
N GLU A 94 12.43 20.58 12.48
CA GLU A 94 11.12 20.11 12.94
C GLU A 94 10.03 20.35 11.92
N TRP A 95 9.98 21.53 11.30
CA TRP A 95 9.00 21.85 10.26
C TRP A 95 9.15 20.93 9.05
N LYS A 96 10.39 20.68 8.58
CA LYS A 96 10.66 19.73 7.49
C LYS A 96 10.24 18.32 7.86
N ALA A 97 10.53 17.86 9.07
CA ALA A 97 10.14 16.54 9.55
C ALA A 97 8.62 16.38 9.61
N LYS A 98 7.91 17.35 10.20
CA LYS A 98 6.44 17.36 10.25
C LYS A 98 5.82 17.37 8.85
N LYS A 99 6.31 18.23 7.96
CA LYS A 99 5.79 18.32 6.58
C LYS A 99 6.05 17.03 5.79
N LYS A 100 7.19 16.37 6.00
CA LYS A 100 7.48 15.08 5.37
C LYS A 100 6.55 13.99 5.89
N ALA A 101 6.36 13.90 7.21
CA ALA A 101 5.45 12.92 7.82
C ALA A 101 3.99 13.14 7.37
N GLU A 102 3.52 14.39 7.31
CA GLU A 102 2.18 14.71 6.82
C GLU A 102 2.00 14.31 5.35
N ARG A 103 3.01 14.59 4.51
CA ARG A 103 2.97 14.21 3.09
C ARG A 103 2.94 12.69 2.91
N GLU A 104 3.80 11.96 3.63
CA GLU A 104 3.84 10.50 3.58
C GLU A 104 2.53 9.88 4.08
N ALA A 105 1.95 10.40 5.17
CA ALA A 105 0.66 9.95 5.67
C ALA A 105 -0.47 10.18 4.65
N LYS A 106 -0.50 11.35 4.01
CA LYS A 106 -1.49 11.67 2.98
C LYS A 106 -1.33 10.81 1.73
N GLU A 107 -0.09 10.59 1.27
CA GLU A 107 0.19 9.76 0.10
C GLU A 107 -0.17 8.30 0.36
N ASN A 108 0.16 7.76 1.54
CA ASN A 108 -0.22 6.40 1.92
C ASN A 108 -1.75 6.25 2.00
N ALA A 109 -2.46 7.20 2.62
CA ALA A 109 -3.92 7.15 2.69
C ALA A 109 -4.57 7.23 1.29
N GLU A 110 -4.04 8.06 0.39
CA GLU A 110 -4.54 8.15 -0.99
C GLU A 110 -4.26 6.86 -1.77
N ARG A 111 -3.07 6.28 -1.60
CA ARG A 111 -2.68 5.02 -2.24
C ARG A 111 -3.56 3.86 -1.77
N GLU A 112 -3.76 3.73 -0.46
CA GLU A 112 -4.59 2.68 0.12
C GLU A 112 -6.06 2.82 -0.31
N ALA A 113 -6.59 4.04 -0.38
CA ALA A 113 -7.93 4.29 -0.90
C ALA A 113 -8.06 3.89 -2.38
N LYS A 114 -7.09 4.26 -3.23
CA LYS A 114 -7.08 3.86 -4.64
C LYS A 114 -6.96 2.35 -4.82
N GLU A 115 -6.06 1.71 -4.09
CA GLU A 115 -5.87 0.26 -4.16
C GLU A 115 -7.12 -0.50 -3.71
N LYS A 116 -7.82 0.01 -2.68
CA LYS A 116 -9.07 -0.59 -2.21
C LYS A 116 -10.17 -0.51 -3.28
N VAL A 117 -10.36 0.66 -3.91
CA VAL A 117 -11.33 0.83 -5.00
C VAL A 117 -10.99 -0.07 -6.19
N GLU A 118 -9.72 -0.10 -6.62
CA GLU A 118 -9.29 -0.94 -7.73
C GLU A 118 -9.50 -2.43 -7.45
N ARG A 119 -9.21 -2.87 -6.22
CA ARG A 119 -9.42 -4.26 -5.79
C ARG A 119 -10.91 -4.61 -5.75
N GLU A 120 -11.75 -3.75 -5.21
CA GLU A 120 -13.20 -3.95 -5.18
C GLU A 120 -13.81 -4.00 -6.59
N GLU A 121 -13.38 -3.13 -7.51
CA GLU A 121 -13.83 -3.17 -8.90
C GLU A 121 -13.38 -4.44 -9.62
N LYS A 122 -12.12 -4.86 -9.45
CA LYS A 122 -11.60 -6.11 -10.01
C LYS A 122 -12.36 -7.32 -9.47
N GLU A 123 -12.57 -7.40 -8.16
CA GLU A 123 -13.30 -8.52 -7.55
C GLU A 123 -14.75 -8.58 -8.03
N LYS A 124 -15.42 -7.42 -8.14
CA LYS A 124 -16.78 -7.35 -8.66
C LYS A 124 -16.85 -7.80 -10.13
N ALA A 125 -15.93 -7.34 -10.97
CA ALA A 125 -15.88 -7.75 -12.38
C ALA A 125 -15.61 -9.25 -12.53
N GLU A 126 -14.70 -9.82 -11.73
CA GLU A 126 -14.41 -11.25 -11.74
C GLU A 126 -15.62 -12.08 -11.28
N ARG A 127 -16.32 -11.63 -10.22
CA ARG A 127 -17.52 -12.29 -9.71
C ARG A 127 -18.66 -12.26 -10.73
N GLU A 128 -18.92 -11.11 -11.35
CA GLU A 128 -19.94 -10.99 -12.40
C GLU A 128 -19.62 -11.86 -13.63
N ALA A 129 -18.35 -11.94 -14.03
CA ALA A 129 -17.92 -12.80 -15.14
C ALA A 129 -18.12 -14.28 -14.82
N LYS A 130 -17.73 -14.72 -13.62
CA LYS A 130 -17.94 -16.10 -13.13
C LYS A 130 -19.43 -16.45 -13.07
N GLU A 131 -20.26 -15.58 -12.51
CA GLU A 131 -21.70 -15.80 -12.39
C GLU A 131 -22.37 -15.90 -13.77
N LYS A 132 -22.01 -15.01 -14.71
CA LYS A 132 -22.51 -15.08 -16.10
C LYS A 132 -22.12 -16.39 -16.78
N ALA A 133 -20.86 -16.79 -16.68
CA ALA A 133 -20.38 -18.04 -17.27
C ALA A 133 -21.07 -19.27 -16.68
N GLU A 134 -21.26 -19.32 -15.36
CA GLU A 134 -21.96 -20.43 -14.71
C GLU A 134 -23.43 -20.49 -15.12
N LYS A 135 -24.12 -19.34 -15.18
CA LYS A 135 -25.51 -19.26 -15.60
C LYS A 135 -25.69 -19.70 -17.06
N GLU A 136 -24.83 -19.23 -17.96
CA GLU A 136 -24.86 -19.62 -19.37
C GLU A 136 -24.60 -21.13 -19.55
N ALA A 137 -23.64 -21.69 -18.81
CA ALA A 137 -23.35 -23.13 -18.85
C ALA A 137 -24.55 -23.96 -18.35
N LYS A 138 -25.20 -23.54 -17.24
CA LYS A 138 -26.40 -24.20 -16.72
C LYS A 138 -27.57 -24.12 -17.70
N GLU A 139 -27.83 -22.94 -18.26
CA GLU A 139 -28.94 -22.75 -19.21
C GLU A 139 -28.73 -23.58 -20.49
N LYS A 140 -27.49 -23.63 -21.00
CA LYS A 140 -27.14 -24.46 -22.15
C LYS A 140 -27.33 -25.94 -21.86
N ALA A 141 -26.85 -26.43 -20.72
CA ALA A 141 -27.02 -27.82 -20.31
C ALA A 141 -28.51 -28.20 -20.14
N GLU A 142 -29.31 -27.32 -19.53
CA GLU A 142 -30.75 -27.55 -19.39
C GLU A 142 -31.47 -27.57 -20.74
N ARG A 143 -31.15 -26.63 -21.63
CA ARG A 143 -31.73 -26.60 -22.98
C ARG A 143 -31.37 -27.85 -23.78
N GLU A 144 -30.11 -28.26 -23.77
CA GLU A 144 -29.68 -29.49 -24.45
C GLU A 144 -30.36 -30.74 -23.88
N ALA A 145 -30.56 -30.82 -22.56
CA ALA A 145 -31.28 -31.93 -21.93
C ALA A 145 -32.76 -31.95 -22.35
N ARG A 146 -33.44 -30.79 -22.32
CA ARG A 146 -34.84 -30.67 -22.76
C ARG A 146 -35.00 -31.04 -24.23
N GLU A 147 -34.14 -30.53 -25.11
CA GLU A 147 -34.18 -30.86 -26.53
C GLU A 147 -33.96 -32.36 -26.81
N LYS A 148 -33.04 -33.00 -26.08
CA LYS A 148 -32.81 -34.45 -26.22
C LYS A 148 -34.04 -35.25 -25.85
N VAL A 149 -34.66 -34.94 -24.70
CA VAL A 149 -35.88 -35.61 -24.25
C VAL A 149 -37.03 -35.39 -25.23
N GLU A 150 -37.21 -34.17 -25.74
CA GLU A 150 -38.26 -33.85 -26.69
C GLU A 150 -38.06 -34.56 -28.04
N LYS A 151 -36.82 -34.57 -28.57
CA LYS A 151 -36.47 -35.29 -29.80
C LYS A 151 -36.71 -36.79 -29.64
N GLU A 152 -36.28 -37.38 -28.54
CA GLU A 152 -36.45 -38.81 -28.28
C GLU A 152 -37.94 -39.18 -28.13
N ALA A 153 -38.74 -38.35 -27.44
CA ALA A 153 -40.18 -38.55 -27.33
C ALA A 153 -40.88 -38.46 -28.69
N LYS A 154 -40.55 -37.46 -29.51
CA LYS A 154 -41.07 -37.31 -30.88
C LYS A 154 -40.70 -38.49 -31.77
N GLU A 155 -39.45 -38.95 -31.71
CA GLU A 155 -38.98 -40.08 -32.50
C GLU A 155 -39.68 -41.39 -32.10
N LYS A 156 -39.83 -41.65 -30.79
CA LYS A 156 -40.58 -42.80 -30.28
C LYS A 156 -42.04 -42.77 -30.73
N ALA A 157 -42.71 -41.63 -30.58
CA ALA A 157 -44.10 -41.48 -31.00
C ALA A 157 -44.27 -41.70 -32.52
N LEU A 158 -43.36 -41.17 -33.34
CA LEU A 158 -43.37 -41.38 -34.79
C LEU A 158 -43.12 -42.85 -35.18
N LYS A 159 -42.14 -43.51 -34.53
CA LYS A 159 -41.87 -44.94 -34.78
C LYS A 159 -43.05 -45.81 -34.39
N GLU A 160 -43.67 -45.54 -33.24
CA GLU A 160 -44.85 -46.29 -32.78
C GLU A 160 -46.05 -46.07 -33.71
N ALA A 161 -46.31 -44.83 -34.13
CA ALA A 161 -47.38 -44.54 -35.08
C ALA A 161 -47.16 -45.23 -36.44
N LYS A 162 -45.94 -45.17 -36.99
CA LYS A 162 -45.59 -45.87 -38.23
C LYS A 162 -45.72 -47.38 -38.08
N GLY A 163 -45.21 -47.95 -36.99
CA GLY A 163 -45.28 -49.39 -36.73
C GLY A 163 -46.73 -49.89 -36.59
N LYS A 164 -47.61 -49.12 -35.93
CA LYS A 164 -49.04 -49.44 -35.84
C LYS A 164 -49.71 -49.38 -37.22
N ALA A 165 -49.47 -48.33 -37.99
CA ALA A 165 -50.04 -48.17 -39.33
C ALA A 165 -49.59 -49.28 -40.29
N GLU A 166 -48.30 -49.65 -40.27
CA GLU A 166 -47.75 -50.73 -41.09
C GLU A 166 -48.32 -52.09 -40.70
N LYS A 167 -48.42 -52.37 -39.39
CA LYS A 167 -49.01 -53.60 -38.88
C LYS A 167 -50.49 -53.72 -39.28
N GLU A 168 -51.26 -52.66 -39.12
CA GLU A 168 -52.67 -52.63 -39.51
C GLU A 168 -52.86 -52.81 -41.02
N ALA A 169 -52.02 -52.16 -41.84
CA ALA A 169 -52.03 -52.34 -43.29
C ALA A 169 -51.73 -53.80 -43.67
N ARG A 170 -50.69 -54.40 -43.07
CA ARG A 170 -50.31 -55.80 -43.32
C ARG A 170 -51.39 -56.78 -42.86
N GLU A 171 -52.02 -56.55 -41.71
CA GLU A 171 -53.13 -57.37 -41.23
C GLU A 171 -54.36 -57.28 -42.14
N LYS A 172 -54.67 -56.09 -42.65
CA LYS A 172 -55.75 -55.88 -43.61
C LYS A 172 -55.49 -56.60 -44.93
N GLU A 173 -54.28 -56.46 -45.48
CA GLU A 173 -53.86 -57.18 -46.69
C GLU A 173 -53.91 -58.70 -46.50
N ALA A 174 -53.38 -59.21 -45.38
CA ALA A 174 -53.43 -60.64 -45.06
C ALA A 174 -54.88 -61.14 -44.95
N ARG A 175 -55.78 -60.36 -44.33
CA ARG A 175 -57.21 -60.68 -44.24
C ARG A 175 -57.88 -60.71 -45.61
N ASP A 176 -57.56 -59.78 -46.48
CA ASP A 176 -58.13 -59.72 -47.83
C ASP A 176 -57.62 -60.86 -48.72
N VAL A 177 -56.33 -61.23 -48.59
CA VAL A 177 -55.78 -62.43 -49.24
C VAL A 177 -56.46 -63.70 -48.71
N ALA A 178 -56.61 -63.84 -47.40
CA ALA A 178 -57.29 -64.99 -46.80
C ALA A 178 -58.75 -65.12 -47.27
N LYS A 179 -59.49 -64.00 -47.36
CA LYS A 179 -60.85 -63.97 -47.93
C LYS A 179 -60.89 -64.42 -49.39
N LYS A 180 -59.96 -63.94 -50.23
CA LYS A 180 -59.86 -64.35 -51.64
C LYS A 180 -59.59 -65.85 -51.77
N ILE A 181 -58.67 -66.38 -50.97
CA ILE A 181 -58.36 -67.82 -50.94
C ILE A 181 -59.57 -68.64 -50.48
N ALA A 182 -60.26 -68.22 -49.42
CA ALA A 182 -61.45 -68.89 -48.93
C ALA A 182 -62.57 -68.89 -49.98
N LYS A 183 -62.80 -67.76 -50.65
CA LYS A 183 -63.79 -67.66 -51.74
C LYS A 183 -63.45 -68.60 -52.90
N PHE A 184 -62.19 -68.61 -53.35
CA PHE A 184 -61.76 -69.51 -54.42
C PHE A 184 -61.91 -70.99 -54.05
N ARG A 185 -61.60 -71.36 -52.80
CA ARG A 185 -61.81 -72.74 -52.30
C ARG A 185 -63.29 -73.11 -52.29
N ALA A 186 -64.16 -72.24 -51.77
CA ALA A 186 -65.60 -72.46 -51.75
C ALA A 186 -66.18 -72.61 -53.17
N GLU A 187 -65.75 -71.78 -54.12
CA GLU A 187 -66.15 -71.88 -55.53
C GLU A 187 -65.71 -73.22 -56.16
N LYS A 188 -64.46 -73.65 -55.90
CA LYS A 188 -63.95 -74.93 -56.40
C LYS A 188 -64.66 -76.13 -55.79
N GLU A 189 -64.95 -76.08 -54.49
CA GLU A 189 -65.73 -77.12 -53.81
C GLU A 189 -67.15 -77.20 -54.37
N ALA A 190 -67.82 -76.07 -54.58
CA ALA A 190 -69.15 -76.04 -55.21
C ALA A 190 -69.12 -76.62 -56.64
N GLU A 191 -68.09 -76.30 -57.44
CA GLU A 191 -67.90 -76.86 -58.77
C GLU A 191 -67.75 -78.40 -58.73
N ILE A 192 -66.97 -78.92 -57.77
CA ILE A 192 -66.80 -80.37 -57.55
C ILE A 192 -68.13 -81.02 -57.14
N GLN A 193 -68.88 -80.40 -56.24
CA GLN A 193 -70.19 -80.94 -55.81
C GLN A 193 -71.19 -80.99 -56.98
N LEU A 194 -71.21 -79.97 -57.83
CA LEU A 194 -72.04 -79.94 -59.03
C LEU A 194 -71.59 -81.00 -60.08
N LYS A 195 -70.29 -81.32 -60.15
CA LYS A 195 -69.81 -82.46 -60.94
C LYS A 195 -70.26 -83.80 -60.34
N LYS A 196 -70.21 -83.96 -59.01
CA LYS A 196 -70.68 -85.18 -58.34
C LYS A 196 -72.18 -85.40 -58.48
N SER A 197 -73.00 -84.35 -58.50
CA SER A 197 -74.46 -84.47 -58.65
C SER A 197 -74.91 -84.91 -60.04
N ARG A 198 -74.11 -84.66 -61.09
CA ARG A 198 -74.37 -85.17 -62.44
C ARG A 198 -74.33 -86.70 -62.44
N LYS A 199 -75.41 -87.34 -62.88
CA LYS A 199 -75.54 -88.80 -62.95
C LYS A 199 -75.22 -89.32 -64.34
N ILE A 200 -74.52 -90.44 -64.40
CA ILE A 200 -74.24 -91.22 -65.61
C ILE A 200 -74.77 -92.64 -65.41
N ILE A 201 -75.34 -93.24 -66.46
CA ILE A 201 -75.86 -94.61 -66.42
C ILE A 201 -74.76 -95.55 -66.91
N CYS A 202 -74.47 -96.62 -66.15
CA CYS A 202 -73.51 -97.63 -66.57
C CYS A 202 -74.01 -98.39 -67.81
N PRO A 203 -73.24 -98.44 -68.92
CA PRO A 203 -73.68 -99.11 -70.14
C PRO A 203 -73.79 -100.64 -69.97
N MET A 204 -73.08 -101.22 -69.01
CA MET A 204 -73.05 -102.67 -68.79
C MET A 204 -74.20 -103.19 -67.91
N CYS A 205 -74.63 -102.42 -66.90
CA CYS A 205 -75.60 -102.90 -65.90
C CYS A 205 -76.74 -101.93 -65.60
N GLY A 206 -76.78 -100.76 -66.24
CA GLY A 206 -77.83 -99.76 -66.03
C GLY A 206 -77.77 -99.01 -64.69
N ALA A 207 -76.82 -99.33 -63.80
CA ALA A 207 -76.70 -98.65 -62.51
C ALA A 207 -76.33 -97.16 -62.67
N MET A 208 -77.07 -96.29 -61.99
CA MET A 208 -76.74 -94.86 -61.92
C MET A 208 -75.50 -94.62 -61.06
N ASN A 209 -74.55 -93.87 -61.60
CA ASN A 209 -73.28 -93.50 -60.97
C ASN A 209 -73.07 -91.99 -61.03
N ASP A 210 -72.20 -91.48 -60.17
CA ASP A 210 -71.77 -90.07 -60.23
C ASP A 210 -70.81 -89.88 -61.41
N SER A 211 -70.95 -88.78 -62.14
CA SER A 211 -70.15 -88.49 -63.36
C SER A 211 -68.64 -88.32 -63.09
N THR A 212 -68.26 -88.17 -61.82
CA THR A 212 -66.85 -88.10 -61.39
C THR A 212 -66.20 -89.47 -61.15
N ARG A 213 -66.98 -90.56 -61.21
CA ARG A 213 -66.51 -91.91 -60.91
C ARG A 213 -65.97 -92.56 -62.19
N ALA A 214 -64.75 -93.07 -62.13
CA ALA A 214 -64.14 -93.77 -63.28
C ALA A 214 -64.66 -95.21 -63.46
N LYS A 215 -65.21 -95.84 -62.41
CA LYS A 215 -65.70 -97.23 -62.41
C LYS A 215 -67.09 -97.36 -61.81
N CYS A 216 -67.90 -98.27 -62.36
CA CYS A 216 -69.26 -98.54 -61.90
C CYS A 216 -69.26 -99.00 -60.43
N ASN A 217 -70.14 -98.42 -59.61
CA ASN A 217 -70.32 -98.80 -58.20
C ASN A 217 -70.88 -100.21 -57.99
N SER A 218 -71.53 -100.77 -59.01
CA SER A 218 -72.19 -102.07 -58.96
C SER A 218 -71.33 -103.15 -59.61
N CYS A 219 -71.05 -103.02 -60.92
CA CYS A 219 -70.32 -104.06 -61.68
C CYS A 219 -68.82 -103.77 -61.88
N HIS A 220 -68.28 -102.69 -61.32
CA HIS A 220 -66.85 -102.30 -61.39
C HIS A 220 -66.26 -102.07 -62.80
N SER A 221 -67.08 -102.13 -63.85
CA SER A 221 -66.70 -101.79 -65.23
C SER A 221 -66.31 -100.32 -65.39
N SER A 222 -65.55 -99.98 -66.45
CA SER A 222 -65.23 -98.58 -66.77
C SER A 222 -66.51 -97.78 -67.06
N LEU A 223 -66.61 -96.57 -66.51
CA LEU A 223 -67.68 -95.60 -66.83
C LEU A 223 -67.21 -94.53 -67.83
N ILE A 224 -65.93 -94.56 -68.17
CA ILE A 224 -65.28 -93.78 -69.23
C ILE A 224 -65.10 -94.69 -70.43
#